data_AF-A0A2V9CSK4-F1
#
_entry.id   AF-A0A2V9CSK4-F1
#
_cell.length_a   1.000
_cell.length_b   1.000
_cell.length_c   1.000
_cell.angle_alpha   90.00
_cell.angle_beta   90.00
_cell.angle_gamma   90.00
#
_symmetry.space_group_name_H-M   'P 1'
#
loop_
_entity.id
_entity.type
_entity.pdbx_description
1 polymer ?
#
loop_
_entity_poly.entity_id
_entity_poly.type
_entity_poly.pdbx_seq_one_letter_code
_entity_poly.pdbx_strand_id
1 'polypeptide(L)' 'MILELAPESAASRASLLPGDILVGAGGRFFSAFEDLEEALEANSGRVLRLQFLRADPSKIRTVAVRLGVSNSVAA' A
#
# COMPACT_ATOMS: atom_id res chain seq x y z
N MET A 1 1.25 -8.25 5.04
CA MET A 1 1.03 -9.07 3.83
C MET A 1 -0.39 -8.82 3.36
N ILE A 2 -0.62 -8.69 2.05
CA ILE A 2 -1.95 -8.53 1.47
C ILE A 2 -2.62 -9.90 1.41
N LEU A 3 -3.77 -10.03 2.05
CA LEU A 3 -4.54 -11.28 2.06
C LEU A 3 -5.58 -11.30 0.94
N GLU A 4 -6.23 -10.16 0.73
CA GLU A 4 -7.25 -9.98 -0.28
C GLU A 4 -7.26 -8.53 -0.78
N LEU A 5 -7.87 -8.32 -1.94
CA LEU A 5 -8.10 -7.00 -2.51
C LEU A 5 -9.55 -6.91 -2.96
N ALA A 6 -10.21 -5.81 -2.60
CA ALA A 6 -11.51 -5.51 -3.16
C ALA A 6 -11.39 -5.33 -4.69
N PRO A 7 -12.34 -5.88 -5.48
CA PRO A 7 -12.40 -5.64 -6.92
C PRO A 7 -12.37 -4.15 -7.23
N GLU A 8 -11.66 -3.76 -8.29
CA GLU A 8 -11.58 -2.36 -8.76
C GLU A 8 -11.02 -1.33 -7.73
N SER A 9 -10.49 -1.80 -6.59
CA SER A 9 -9.85 -0.96 -5.58
C SER A 9 -8.59 -0.28 -6.10
N ALA A 10 -8.16 0.78 -5.42
CA ALA A 10 -6.91 1.48 -5.73
C ALA A 10 -5.71 0.53 -5.83
N ALA A 11 -5.62 -0.42 -4.89
CA ALA A 11 -4.56 -1.43 -4.86
C ALA A 11 -4.68 -2.44 -6.03
N SER A 12 -5.88 -2.92 -6.35
CA SER A 12 -6.12 -3.81 -7.49
C SER A 12 -5.75 -3.14 -8.82
N ARG A 13 -6.17 -1.89 -9.04
CA ARG A 13 -5.79 -1.09 -10.23
C ARG A 13 -4.29 -0.82 -10.29
N ALA A 14 -3.64 -0.76 -9.14
CA ALA A 14 -2.19 -0.63 -9.02
C ALA A 14 -1.45 -1.96 -9.14
N SER A 15 -2.07 -3.03 -9.65
CA SER A 15 -1.41 -4.33 -9.90
C SER A 15 -0.78 -4.97 -8.66
N LEU A 16 -1.24 -4.59 -7.45
CA LEU A 16 -0.99 -5.36 -6.25
C LEU A 16 -1.81 -6.64 -6.29
N LEU A 17 -1.30 -7.69 -5.67
CA LEU A 17 -1.93 -9.01 -5.64
C LEU A 17 -1.96 -9.54 -4.20
N PRO A 18 -2.93 -10.41 -3.87
CA PRO A 18 -2.82 -11.27 -2.69
C PRO A 18 -1.46 -11.98 -2.64
N GLY A 19 -0.86 -12.00 -1.46
CA GLY A 19 0.49 -12.52 -1.23
C GLY A 19 1.60 -11.48 -1.31
N ASP A 20 1.35 -10.28 -1.83
CA ASP A 20 2.33 -9.19 -1.77
C ASP A 20 2.60 -8.77 -0.32
N ILE A 21 3.86 -8.58 0.03
CA ILE A 21 4.25 -8.10 1.35
C ILE A 21 4.67 -6.64 1.21
N LEU A 22 3.85 -5.72 1.73
CA LEU A 22 4.21 -4.31 1.81
C LEU A 22 5.37 -4.13 2.78
N VAL A 23 6.38 -3.38 2.35
CA VAL A 23 7.61 -3.14 3.13
C VAL A 23 7.95 -1.67 3.27
N GLY A 24 7.25 -0.78 2.56
CA GLY A 24 7.48 0.65 2.68
C GLY A 24 6.58 1.50 1.82
N ALA A 25 6.67 2.80 2.00
CA ALA A 25 5.98 3.79 1.20
C ALA A 25 6.80 5.08 1.08
N GLY A 26 6.70 5.75 -0.07
CA GLY A 26 7.34 7.06 -0.28
C GLY A 26 8.87 7.04 -0.13
N GLY A 27 9.51 5.88 -0.28
CA GLY A 27 10.96 5.72 -0.08
C GLY A 27 11.37 5.38 1.37
N ARG A 28 10.42 5.26 2.30
CA ARG A 28 10.68 4.87 3.69
C ARG A 28 10.20 3.44 3.92
N PHE A 29 11.03 2.64 4.59
CA PHE A 29 10.64 1.31 5.05
C PHE A 29 9.69 1.39 6.22
N PHE A 30 8.75 0.45 6.27
CA PHE A 30 7.90 0.24 7.43
C PHE A 30 8.66 -0.54 8.49
N SER A 31 8.61 -0.03 9.71
CA SER A 31 9.07 -0.68 10.93
C SER A 31 7.92 -1.28 11.73
N ALA A 32 6.74 -0.68 11.62
CA ALA A 32 5.53 -1.12 12.29
C ALA A 32 4.29 -0.95 11.38
N PHE A 33 3.14 -1.43 11.83
CA PHE A 33 1.90 -1.34 11.05
C PHE A 33 1.40 0.11 10.97
N GLU A 34 1.62 0.88 12.02
CA GLU A 34 1.29 2.30 12.15
C GLU A 34 1.95 3.15 11.06
N ASP A 35 3.15 2.78 10.61
CA ASP A 35 3.84 3.47 9.51
C ASP A 35 3.05 3.40 8.20
N LEU A 36 2.32 2.29 7.97
CA LEU A 36 1.44 2.14 6.82
C LEU A 36 0.19 3.02 6.98
N GLU A 37 -0.44 3.00 8.14
CA GLU A 37 -1.62 3.83 8.43
C GLU A 37 -1.30 5.32 8.23
N GLU A 38 -0.21 5.80 8.84
CA GLU A 38 0.25 7.17 8.71
C GLU A 38 0.53 7.54 7.25
N ALA A 39 1.19 6.64 6.50
CA ALA A 39 1.46 6.87 5.08
C ALA A 39 0.19 6.98 4.24
N LEU A 40 -0.85 6.19 4.54
CA LEU A 40 -2.13 6.25 3.84
C LEU A 40 -2.88 7.54 4.16
N GLU A 41 -2.97 7.91 5.44
CA GLU A 41 -3.65 9.13 5.91
C GLU A 41 -2.98 10.38 5.34
N ALA A 42 -1.65 10.48 5.46
CA ALA A 42 -0.87 11.62 4.97
C ALA A 42 -0.97 11.81 3.44
N ASN A 43 -1.33 10.75 2.71
CA ASN A 43 -1.44 10.76 1.25
C ASN A 43 -2.88 10.59 0.74
N SER A 44 -3.89 10.79 1.60
CA SER A 44 -5.31 10.78 1.22
C SER A 44 -5.58 11.64 -0.02
N GLY A 45 -6.26 11.07 -1.00
CA GLY A 45 -6.54 11.71 -2.30
C GLY A 45 -5.33 11.93 -3.22
N ARG A 46 -4.14 11.41 -2.87
CA ARG A 46 -2.90 11.58 -3.64
C ARG A 46 -2.35 10.24 -4.15
N VAL A 47 -1.32 10.32 -4.98
CA VAL A 47 -0.58 9.13 -5.43
C VAL A 47 0.50 8.78 -4.41
N LEU A 48 0.43 7.57 -3.85
CA LEU A 48 1.42 7.00 -2.95
C LEU A 48 2.24 5.94 -3.68
N ARG A 49 3.57 5.99 -3.53
CA ARG A 49 4.44 4.90 -4.02
C ARG A 49 4.60 3.86 -2.92
N LEU A 50 4.02 2.69 -3.09
CA LEU A 50 4.17 1.56 -2.18
C LEU A 50 5.30 0.64 -2.64
N GLN A 51 6.10 0.18 -1.69
CA GLN A 51 7.13 -0.83 -1.89
C GLN A 51 6.65 -2.17 -1.36
N PHE A 52 6.91 -3.23 -2.12
CA PHE A 52 6.47 -4.57 -1.78
C PHE A 52 7.44 -5.65 -2.26
N LEU A 53 7.37 -6.82 -1.63
CA LEU A 53 8.02 -8.04 -2.07
C LEU A 53 7.00 -8.97 -2.75
N ARG A 54 7.43 -9.63 -3.82
CA ARG A 54 6.63 -10.64 -4.53
C ARG A 54 7.52 -11.77 -5.00
N ALA A 55 7.21 -12.98 -4.56
CA ALA A 55 7.92 -14.24 -4.82
C ALA A 55 9.39 -14.27 -4.35
N ASP A 56 10.21 -13.29 -4.75
CA ASP A 56 11.61 -13.15 -4.40
C ASP A 56 11.78 -12.06 -3.32
N PRO A 57 12.13 -12.42 -2.07
CA PRO A 57 12.27 -11.48 -0.97
C PRO A 57 13.50 -10.57 -1.11
N SER A 58 14.43 -10.85 -2.04
CA SER A 58 15.58 -9.99 -2.31
C SER A 58 15.25 -8.81 -3.23
N LYS A 59 14.06 -8.81 -3.85
CA LYS A 59 13.66 -7.81 -4.85
C LYS A 59 12.48 -7.00 -4.37
N ILE A 60 12.80 -5.78 -3.93
CA ILE A 60 11.79 -4.77 -3.63
C ILE A 60 11.25 -4.21 -4.94
N ARG A 61 9.94 -4.33 -5.12
CA ARG A 61 9.17 -3.73 -6.22
C ARG A 61 8.50 -2.47 -5.70
N THR A 62 8.21 -1.53 -6.60
CA THR A 62 7.48 -0.30 -6.25
C THR A 62 6.32 -0.13 -7.20
N VAL A 63 5.18 0.33 -6.68
CA VAL A 63 4.02 0.69 -7.50
C VAL A 63 3.38 1.99 -7.05
N ALA A 64 2.80 2.72 -8.00
CA ALA A 64 2.06 3.94 -7.73
C ALA A 64 0.57 3.61 -7.51
N VAL A 65 0.07 3.90 -6.31
CA VAL A 65 -1.32 3.70 -5.93
C VAL A 65 -1.98 5.07 -5.80
N ARG A 66 -3.07 5.30 -6.53
CA ARG A 66 -3.89 6.51 -6.35
C ARG A 66 -4.87 6.28 -5.21
N LEU A 67 -4.62 6.89 -4.06
CA LEU A 67 -5.49 6.75 -2.90
C LEU A 67 -6.78 7.53 -3.12
N GLY A 68 -7.89 6.93 -2.68
CA GLY A 68 -9.14 7.65 -2.52
C GLY A 68 -9.03 8.69 -1.39
N VAL A 69 -10.01 9.57 -1.29
CA VAL A 69 -10.17 10.37 -0.07
C VAL A 69 -10.62 9.43 1.04
N SER A 70 -9.84 9.37 2.12
CA SER A 70 -10.21 8.59 3.31
C SER A 70 -11.45 9.22 3.93
N ASN A 71 -12.61 8.58 3.77
CA ASN A 71 -13.71 8.76 4.72
C ASN A 71 -13.38 7.87 5.92
N SER A 72 -12.69 8.42 6.91
CA SER A 72 -12.55 7.74 8.20
C SER A 72 -13.95 7.62 8.80
N VAL A 73 -14.54 6.43 8.72
CA VAL A 73 -15.72 6.11 9.52
C VAL A 73 -15.23 5.97 10.95
N ALA A 74 -15.30 7.05 11.71
CA ALA A 74 -15.26 6.97 13.16
C ALA A 74 -16.45 6.12 13.60
N ALA A 75 -16.17 4.92 14.10
CA ALA A 75 -17.12 4.09 14.82
C ALA A 75 -17.15 4.50 16.29
#